data_AF-A0A923E1D9-F1
#
_entry.id   AF-A0A923E1D9-F1
#
_cell.length_a   1.000
_cell.length_b   1.000
_cell.length_c   1.000
_cell.angle_alpha   90.00
_cell.angle_beta   90.00
_cell.angle_gamma   90.00
#
_symmetry.space_group_name_H-M   'P 1'
#
loop_
_entity.id
_entity.type
_entity.pdbx_description
1 polymer ?
#
loop_
_entity_poly.entity_id
_entity_poly.type
_entity_poly.pdbx_seq_one_letter_code
_entity_poly.pdbx_strand_id
1 'polypeptide(L)'
;MVAQTAGRDSLGDFAPQFAALNDDVLFGQAPPIRPEELDLKTRSIVTVTALVSKGVVNESLRYHLVTAKANGVSRSEIANILTRLAFYAG
;
A
#
# COMPACT_ATOMS: atom_id res chain seq x y z
N MET A 1 5.26 -4.67 -15.87
CA MET A 1 5.03 -4.99 -14.45
C MET A 1 4.67 -6.46 -14.39
N VAL A 2 5.32 -7.26 -13.53
CA VAL A 2 5.04 -8.71 -13.40
C VAL A 2 3.73 -8.89 -12.66
N ALA A 3 2.86 -9.80 -13.10
CA ALA A 3 1.62 -10.11 -12.41
C ALA A 3 1.91 -10.67 -11.01
N GLN A 4 1.26 -10.12 -9.98
CA GLN A 4 1.37 -10.66 -8.63
C GLN A 4 0.50 -11.92 -8.52
N THR A 5 1.09 -13.03 -8.06
CA THR A 5 0.43 -14.33 -7.90
C THR A 5 0.48 -14.88 -6.48
N ALA A 6 1.07 -14.13 -5.53
CA ALA A 6 1.31 -14.62 -4.17
C ALA A 6 0.05 -15.14 -3.45
N GLY A 7 -1.10 -14.53 -3.72
CA GLY A 7 -2.41 -14.94 -3.19
C GLY A 7 -2.84 -16.28 -3.76
N ARG A 8 -2.77 -16.48 -5.07
CA ARG A 8 -3.04 -17.76 -5.73
C ARG A 8 -2.04 -18.84 -5.33
N ASP A 9 -0.76 -18.48 -5.23
CA ASP A 9 0.31 -19.40 -4.86
C ASP A 9 0.17 -19.90 -3.41
N SER A 10 -0.31 -19.04 -2.49
CA SER A 10 -0.39 -19.37 -1.06
C SER A 10 -1.78 -19.82 -0.60
N LEU A 11 -2.85 -19.35 -1.25
CA LEU A 11 -4.23 -19.49 -0.78
C LEU A 11 -5.19 -20.01 -1.86
N GLY A 12 -4.69 -20.35 -3.06
CA GLY A 12 -5.51 -20.74 -4.21
C GLY A 12 -6.45 -21.92 -3.93
N ASP A 13 -5.94 -22.98 -3.29
CA ASP A 13 -6.75 -24.19 -3.00
C ASP A 13 -7.66 -24.00 -1.78
N PHE A 14 -7.22 -23.22 -0.80
CA PHE A 14 -7.94 -23.04 0.46
C PHE A 14 -9.07 -22.00 0.36
N ALA A 15 -8.80 -20.87 -0.30
CA ALA A 15 -9.72 -19.75 -0.41
C ALA A 15 -9.55 -19.06 -1.78
N PRO A 16 -9.96 -19.73 -2.88
CA PRO A 16 -9.68 -19.30 -4.26
C PRO A 16 -10.18 -17.88 -4.58
N GLN A 17 -11.33 -17.49 -4.03
CA GLN A 17 -11.87 -16.14 -4.24
C GLN A 17 -11.08 -15.08 -3.46
N PHE A 18 -10.55 -15.41 -2.28
CA PHE A 18 -9.70 -14.52 -1.49
C PHE A 18 -8.32 -14.37 -2.15
N ALA A 19 -7.75 -15.47 -2.63
CA ALA A 19 -6.53 -15.49 -3.43
C ALA A 19 -6.64 -14.61 -4.68
N ALA A 20 -7.75 -14.72 -5.42
CA ALA A 20 -8.04 -13.87 -6.58
C ALA A 20 -8.22 -12.40 -6.19
N LEU A 21 -8.88 -12.07 -5.07
CA LEU A 21 -8.98 -10.67 -4.63
C LEU A 21 -7.62 -10.09 -4.20
N ASN A 22 -6.76 -10.89 -3.56
CA ASN A 22 -5.39 -10.48 -3.25
C ASN A 22 -4.61 -10.18 -4.53
N ASP A 23 -4.63 -11.12 -5.46
CA ASP A 23 -3.81 -11.00 -6.65
C ASP A 23 -4.38 -10.03 -7.65
N ASP A 24 -5.70 -9.98 -7.86
CA ASP A 24 -6.31 -9.18 -8.91
C ASP A 24 -6.80 -7.83 -8.40
N VAL A 25 -7.24 -7.69 -7.16
CA VAL A 25 -7.81 -6.42 -6.70
C VAL A 25 -6.81 -5.62 -5.87
N LEU A 26 -6.06 -6.30 -5.00
CA LEU A 26 -5.03 -5.63 -4.22
C LEU A 26 -3.74 -5.42 -5.03
N PHE A 27 -3.38 -6.32 -5.95
CA PHE A 27 -2.05 -6.30 -6.57
C PHE A 27 -1.93 -6.52 -8.10
N GLY A 28 -2.99 -6.82 -8.86
CA GLY A 28 -2.81 -7.40 -10.22
C GLY A 28 -3.87 -7.14 -11.28
N GLN A 29 -4.93 -6.42 -10.98
CA GLN A 29 -5.54 -5.48 -11.92
C GLN A 29 -4.88 -4.14 -11.63
N ALA A 30 -4.62 -3.36 -12.69
CA ALA A 30 -4.27 -1.96 -12.52
C ALA A 30 -5.21 -1.35 -11.46
N PRO A 31 -4.69 -0.61 -10.48
CA PRO A 31 -5.51 -0.07 -9.40
C PRO A 31 -6.71 0.69 -9.99
N PRO A 32 -7.80 0.90 -9.23
CA PRO A 32 -8.86 1.85 -9.62
C PRO A 32 -8.32 3.26 -9.95
N ILE A 33 -7.04 3.49 -9.64
CA ILE A 33 -6.25 4.68 -9.88
C ILE A 33 -5.57 4.52 -11.25
N ARG A 34 -5.87 5.44 -12.17
CA ARG A 34 -5.15 5.60 -13.43
C ARG A 34 -3.69 6.01 -13.15
N PRO A 35 -2.66 5.23 -13.58
CA PRO A 35 -1.25 5.52 -13.29
C PRO A 35 -0.79 6.92 -13.74
N GLU A 36 -1.42 7.46 -14.77
CA GLU A 36 -1.19 8.80 -15.31
C GLU A 36 -1.78 9.92 -14.45
N GLU A 37 -2.76 9.63 -13.58
CA GLU A 37 -3.45 10.63 -12.75
C GLU A 37 -2.86 10.73 -11.34
N LEU A 38 -2.19 9.67 -10.85
CA LEU A 38 -1.59 9.65 -9.52
C LEU A 38 -0.29 8.86 -9.53
N ASP A 39 0.83 9.58 -9.37
CA ASP A 39 2.16 9.00 -9.40
C ASP A 39 2.42 8.01 -8.24
N LEU A 40 3.47 7.18 -8.40
CA LEU A 40 3.83 6.15 -7.41
C LEU A 40 4.17 6.74 -6.04
N LYS A 41 4.74 7.94 -6.01
CA LYS A 41 5.09 8.64 -4.77
C LYS A 41 3.83 9.01 -3.98
N THR A 42 2.87 9.64 -4.64
CA THR A 42 1.60 10.09 -4.06
C THR A 42 0.76 8.91 -3.63
N ARG A 43 0.68 7.84 -4.43
CA ARG A 43 0.05 6.58 -4.04
C ARG A 43 0.62 6.02 -2.73
N SER A 44 1.95 6.02 -2.62
CA SER A 44 2.62 5.51 -1.42
C SER A 44 2.30 6.35 -0.19
N ILE A 45 2.25 7.68 -0.35
CA ILE A 45 1.84 8.62 0.71
C ILE A 45 0.41 8.34 1.16
N VAL A 46 -0.53 8.16 0.22
CA VAL A 46 -1.94 7.85 0.53
C VAL A 46 -2.05 6.53 1.30
N THR A 47 -1.36 5.48 0.86
CA THR A 47 -1.40 4.17 1.53
C THR A 47 -0.82 4.23 2.94
N VAL A 48 0.36 4.84 3.14
CA VAL A 48 0.96 5.00 4.48
C VAL A 48 0.03 5.81 5.39
N THR A 49 -0.55 6.89 4.87
CA THR A 49 -1.51 7.72 5.59
C THR A 49 -2.73 6.92 6.04
N ALA A 50 -3.31 6.11 5.16
CA ALA A 50 -4.47 5.28 5.47
C ALA A 50 -4.16 4.22 6.53
N LEU A 51 -2.99 3.59 6.47
CA LEU A 51 -2.57 2.58 7.46
C LEU A 51 -2.40 3.19 8.85
N VAL A 52 -1.67 4.29 8.95
CA VAL A 52 -1.43 5.00 10.22
C VAL A 52 -2.75 5.50 10.80
N SER A 53 -3.62 6.11 9.98
CA SER A 53 -4.92 6.63 10.44
C SER A 53 -5.87 5.54 10.93
N LYS A 54 -5.67 4.28 10.50
CA LYS A 54 -6.41 3.11 10.97
C LYS A 54 -5.76 2.42 12.17
N GLY A 55 -4.66 2.95 12.70
CA GLY A 55 -3.88 2.33 13.78
C GLY A 55 -3.15 1.05 13.36
N VAL A 56 -2.96 0.81 12.05
CA VAL A 56 -2.25 -0.37 11.55
C VAL A 56 -0.75 -0.09 11.62
N VAL A 57 -0.08 -0.65 12.64
CA VAL A 57 1.35 -0.43 12.93
C VAL A 57 2.20 -1.70 12.86
N ASN A 58 1.72 -2.71 12.14
CA ASN A 58 2.38 -4.01 12.00
C ASN A 58 3.27 -4.08 10.74
N GLU A 59 3.62 -5.30 10.32
CA GLU A 59 4.43 -5.58 9.14
C GLU A 59 3.90 -4.96 7.83
N SER A 60 2.59 -4.74 7.72
CA SER A 60 2.01 -4.02 6.57
C SER A 60 2.51 -2.58 6.50
N LEU A 61 2.54 -1.86 7.63
CA LEU A 61 3.07 -0.49 7.67
C LEU A 61 4.55 -0.48 7.33
N ARG A 62 5.33 -1.42 7.88
CA ARG A 62 6.76 -1.56 7.58
C ARG A 62 7.00 -1.77 6.08
N TYR A 63 6.26 -2.69 5.46
CA TYR A 63 6.34 -2.94 4.02
C TYR A 63 6.06 -1.68 3.21
N HIS A 64 4.96 -0.97 3.50
CA HIS A 64 4.58 0.23 2.75
C HIS A 64 5.51 1.42 2.99
N LEU A 65 6.16 1.54 4.15
CA LEU A 65 7.22 2.54 4.38
C LEU A 65 8.46 2.26 3.52
N VAL A 66 8.85 0.99 3.35
CA VAL A 66 9.95 0.61 2.46
C VAL A 66 9.60 0.90 1.00
N THR A 67 8.38 0.54 0.58
CA THR A 67 7.89 0.84 -0.77
C THR A 67 7.78 2.35 -1.03
N ALA A 68 7.32 3.14 -0.05
CA ALA A 68 7.26 4.60 -0.16
C ALA A 68 8.65 5.21 -0.37
N LYS A 69 9.66 4.72 0.36
CA LYS A 69 11.04 5.13 0.16
C LYS A 69 11.54 4.78 -1.24
N ALA A 70 11.27 3.56 -1.73
CA ALA A 70 11.65 3.14 -3.08
C ALA A 70 10.97 3.99 -4.16
N ASN A 71 9.75 4.47 -3.90
CA ASN A 71 8.98 5.36 -4.78
C ASN A 71 9.31 6.85 -4.60
N GLY A 72 10.38 7.20 -3.87
CA GLY A 72 10.88 8.57 -3.78
C GLY A 72 10.29 9.44 -2.67
N VAL A 73 9.59 8.86 -1.69
CA VAL A 73 9.21 9.57 -0.46
C VAL A 73 10.43 9.61 0.48
N SER A 74 10.89 10.81 0.79
CA SER A 74 12.03 11.05 1.67
C SER A 74 11.67 10.81 3.15
N ARG A 75 12.70 10.61 3.99
CA ARG A 75 12.51 10.50 5.44
C ARG A 75 11.86 11.75 6.05
N SER A 76 12.21 12.93 5.56
CA SER A 76 11.65 14.21 6.04
C SER A 76 10.18 14.37 5.65
N GLU A 77 9.78 13.89 4.46
CA GLU A 77 8.37 13.85 4.06
C GLU A 77 7.56 12.92 4.95
N ILE A 78 8.04 11.69 5.20
CA ILE A 78 7.37 10.75 6.12
C ILE A 78 7.24 11.36 7.52
N ALA A 79 8.31 11.96 8.05
CA ALA A 79 8.26 12.60 9.37
C ALA A 79 7.18 13.72 9.42
N ASN A 80 7.15 14.60 8.41
CA ASN A 80 6.13 15.65 8.35
C ASN A 80 4.70 15.10 8.17
N ILE A 81 4.52 14.04 7.37
CA ILE A 81 3.22 13.38 7.21
C ILE A 81 2.74 12.85 8.57
N LEU A 82 3.57 12.08 9.28
CA LEU A 82 3.22 11.53 10.59
C LEU A 82 2.90 12.62 11.62
N THR A 83 3.71 13.68 11.67
CA THR A 83 3.44 14.84 12.54
C THR A 83 2.10 15.49 12.24
N ARG A 84 1.74 15.64 10.95
CA ARG A 84 0.42 16.17 10.58
C ARG A 84 -0.69 15.20 10.97
N LEU A 85 -0.50 13.89 10.76
CA LEU A 85 -1.52 12.89 11.11
C LEU A 85 -1.84 12.86 12.60
N ALA A 86 -0.87 13.12 13.48
CA ALA A 86 -1.15 13.25 14.93
C ALA A 86 -2.24 14.30 15.24
N PHE A 87 -2.38 15.36 14.43
CA PHE A 87 -3.43 16.37 14.62
C PHE A 87 -4.79 15.99 14.02
N TYR A 88 -4.81 15.16 12.96
CA TYR A 88 -6.02 14.88 12.17
C TYR A 88 -6.55 13.45 12.33
N ALA A 89 -5.73 12.52 12.79
CA ALA A 89 -6.04 11.09 12.88
C ALA A 89 -5.76 10.48 14.26
N GLY A 90 -5.16 11.23 15.20
CA GLY A 90 -4.91 10.81 16.58
C GLY A 90 -3.46 10.45 16.87
#